data_AF-A0A0X3NTL9-F1
#
_entry.id   AF-A0A0X3NTL9-F1
#
_cell.length_a   1.000
_cell.length_b   1.000
_cell.length_c   1.000
_cell.angle_alpha   90.00
_cell.angle_beta   90.00
_cell.angle_gamma   90.00
#
_symmetry.space_group_name_H-M   'P 1'
#
loop_
_entity.id
_entity.type
_entity.pdbx_description
1 polymer ?
#
loop_
_entity_poly.entity_id
_entity_poly.type
_entity_poly.pdbx_seq_one_letter_code
_entity_poly.pdbx_strand_id
1 'polypeptide(L)'
;WNACEKIWGETLHDLVTQRNGTLVIRPDSGQPEKIVVDVLNILGEKFGYEFNSKGYKVLPPYLRLIQGDGVNLESLGQVLNSVKKAGWSTVNVSFGSGGALLQRLNRDTQKCAFKCSHAVVNGKQVDVCKHPITDPQKTSKKGRLCLLRSSSENGYITMEEGRGDLDKDLLIPVFENGHLLREYTFDEIRERAELPELKRLRDVNFKNSSNSS
;
A
#
# COMPACT_ATOMS: atom_id res chain seq x y z
N TRP A 1 -14.21 -24.98 9.03
CA TRP A 1 -14.66 -25.08 10.43
C TRP A 1 -14.01 -26.25 11.16
N ASN A 2 -14.30 -27.51 10.81
CA ASN A 2 -13.73 -28.70 11.49
C ASN A 2 -12.20 -28.64 11.70
N ALA A 3 -11.45 -28.21 10.68
CA ALA A 3 -10.00 -28.10 10.79
C ALA A 3 -9.55 -27.12 11.89
N CYS A 4 -10.22 -25.98 12.06
CA CYS A 4 -9.88 -25.00 13.10
C CYS A 4 -10.32 -25.49 14.48
N GLU A 5 -11.55 -26.01 14.57
CA GLU A 5 -12.14 -26.36 15.86
C GLU A 5 -11.62 -27.69 16.43
N LYS A 6 -11.61 -28.75 15.62
CA LYS A 6 -11.36 -30.13 16.06
C LYS A 6 -9.93 -30.59 15.82
N ILE A 7 -9.34 -30.19 14.69
CA ILE A 7 -7.97 -30.60 14.36
C ILE A 7 -6.99 -29.71 15.10
N TRP A 8 -6.97 -28.40 14.81
CA TRP A 8 -6.07 -27.47 15.48
C TRP A 8 -6.45 -27.26 16.94
N GLY A 9 -7.73 -26.96 17.22
CA GLY A 9 -8.21 -26.62 18.56
C GLY A 9 -8.35 -27.78 19.54
N GLU A 10 -8.23 -29.04 19.10
CA GLU A 10 -8.32 -30.22 19.99
C GLU A 10 -7.19 -31.21 19.70
N THR A 11 -7.20 -31.89 18.54
CA THR A 11 -6.28 -33.02 18.26
C THR A 11 -4.80 -32.61 18.26
N LEU A 12 -4.49 -31.44 17.70
CA LEU A 12 -3.13 -30.92 17.58
C LEU A 12 -2.87 -29.75 18.54
N HIS A 13 -3.77 -29.50 19.49
CA HIS A 13 -3.75 -28.33 20.36
C HIS A 13 -2.39 -28.16 21.07
N ASP A 14 -1.91 -29.23 21.70
CA ASP A 14 -0.66 -29.19 22.47
C ASP A 14 0.57 -28.95 21.59
N LEU A 15 0.57 -29.45 20.35
CA LEU A 15 1.64 -29.19 19.40
C LEU A 15 1.67 -27.72 18.95
N VAL A 16 0.51 -27.05 18.92
CA VAL A 16 0.42 -25.62 18.61
C VAL A 16 0.87 -24.77 19.80
N THR A 17 0.42 -25.10 21.01
CA THR A 17 0.74 -24.30 22.22
C THR A 17 2.20 -24.40 22.65
N GLN A 18 2.84 -25.55 22.42
CA GLN A 18 4.25 -25.79 22.78
C GLN A 18 5.24 -25.34 21.69
N ARG A 19 4.75 -24.76 20.58
CA ARG A 19 5.57 -24.46 19.42
C ARG A 19 6.53 -23.30 19.69
N ASN A 20 7.81 -23.47 19.37
CA ASN A 20 8.75 -22.35 19.26
C ASN A 20 8.57 -21.63 17.90
N GLY A 21 7.49 -20.86 17.80
CA GLY A 21 7.13 -20.06 16.63
C GLY A 21 5.62 -19.90 16.44
N THR A 22 5.20 -19.16 15.42
CA THR A 22 3.78 -18.87 15.15
C THR A 22 3.17 -19.77 14.07
N LEU A 23 2.15 -20.57 14.40
CA LEU A 23 1.30 -21.21 13.39
C LEU A 23 0.43 -20.12 12.74
N VAL A 24 0.43 -20.06 11.41
CA VAL A 24 -0.43 -19.16 10.66
C VAL A 24 -1.48 -19.99 9.93
N ILE A 25 -2.72 -19.96 10.42
CA ILE A 25 -3.84 -20.65 9.78
C ILE A 25 -4.23 -19.88 8.52
N ARG A 26 -4.48 -20.59 7.42
CA ARG A 26 -4.89 -20.02 6.13
C ARG A 26 -6.21 -20.61 5.66
N PRO A 27 -7.35 -19.92 5.85
CA PRO A 27 -8.53 -20.18 5.05
C PRO A 27 -8.28 -19.74 3.60
N ASP A 28 -8.84 -20.49 2.65
CA ASP A 28 -8.58 -20.28 1.21
C ASP A 28 -9.86 -20.38 0.35
N SER A 29 -11.04 -20.21 0.98
CA SER A 29 -12.33 -20.23 0.29
C SER A 29 -13.42 -19.55 1.10
N GLY A 30 -14.41 -18.96 0.41
CA GLY A 30 -15.60 -18.34 1.01
C GLY A 30 -15.52 -16.81 1.02
N GLN A 31 -16.52 -16.15 1.63
CA GLN A 31 -16.54 -14.69 1.74
C GLN A 31 -15.51 -14.21 2.78
N PRO A 32 -14.43 -13.51 2.39
CA PRO A 32 -13.32 -13.19 3.28
C PRO A 32 -13.74 -12.49 4.57
N GLU A 33 -14.68 -11.55 4.50
CA GLU A 33 -15.16 -10.74 5.60
C GLU A 33 -15.89 -11.54 6.68
N LYS A 34 -16.53 -12.65 6.29
CA LYS A 34 -17.20 -13.58 7.20
C LYS A 34 -16.22 -14.64 7.69
N ILE A 35 -15.47 -15.24 6.76
CA ILE A 35 -14.56 -16.34 7.04
C ILE A 35 -13.50 -15.94 8.07
N VAL A 36 -12.90 -14.75 7.92
CA VAL A 36 -11.87 -14.27 8.85
C VAL A 36 -12.42 -14.13 10.27
N VAL A 37 -13.62 -13.57 10.43
CA VAL A 37 -14.24 -13.37 11.76
C VAL A 37 -14.62 -14.71 12.39
N ASP A 38 -15.24 -15.60 11.63
CA ASP A 38 -15.66 -16.91 12.13
C ASP A 38 -14.45 -17.76 12.55
N VAL A 39 -13.35 -17.73 11.78
CA VAL A 39 -12.09 -18.40 12.18
C VAL A 39 -11.53 -17.78 13.45
N LEU A 40 -11.45 -16.45 13.55
CA LEU A 40 -10.95 -15.78 14.76
C LEU A 40 -11.77 -16.16 15.99
N ASN A 41 -13.10 -16.23 15.88
CA ASN A 41 -13.97 -16.64 16.99
C ASN A 41 -13.68 -18.08 17.44
N ILE A 42 -13.61 -19.04 16.51
CA ILE A 42 -13.30 -20.44 16.83
C ILE A 42 -11.93 -20.57 17.49
N LEU A 43 -10.91 -19.88 16.96
CA LEU A 43 -9.58 -19.92 17.55
C LEU A 43 -9.55 -19.25 18.92
N GLY A 44 -10.29 -18.15 19.11
CA GLY A 44 -10.44 -17.49 20.40
C GLY A 44 -11.11 -18.36 21.45
N GLU A 45 -12.10 -19.16 21.06
CA GLU A 45 -12.77 -20.12 21.95
C GLU A 45 -11.86 -21.29 22.33
N LYS A 46 -11.03 -21.78 21.39
CA LYS A 46 -10.17 -22.96 21.63
C LYS A 46 -8.84 -22.64 22.30
N PHE A 47 -8.21 -21.53 21.94
CA PHE A 47 -6.87 -21.16 22.41
C PHE A 47 -6.88 -19.98 23.40
N GLY A 48 -8.03 -19.33 23.62
CA GLY A 48 -8.14 -18.12 24.40
C GLY A 48 -7.66 -16.86 23.65
N TYR A 49 -7.74 -15.73 24.34
CA TYR A 49 -7.27 -14.43 23.86
C TYR A 49 -7.05 -13.48 25.04
N GLU A 50 -6.28 -12.42 24.79
CA GLU A 50 -6.13 -11.28 25.70
C GLU A 50 -6.65 -10.01 25.04
N PHE A 51 -6.96 -8.99 25.85
CA PHE A 51 -7.26 -7.66 25.32
C PHE A 51 -6.00 -6.81 25.27
N ASN A 52 -5.75 -6.17 24.12
CA ASN A 52 -4.70 -5.16 24.03
C ASN A 52 -5.14 -3.84 24.70
N SER A 53 -4.23 -2.86 24.79
CA SER A 53 -4.47 -1.54 25.38
C SER A 53 -5.57 -0.71 24.68
N LYS A 54 -6.04 -1.14 23.49
CA LYS A 54 -7.13 -0.52 22.74
C LYS A 54 -8.46 -1.26 22.92
N GLY A 55 -8.51 -2.29 23.76
CA GLY A 55 -9.73 -3.06 24.05
C GLY A 55 -10.10 -4.09 22.98
N TYR A 56 -9.15 -4.51 22.13
CA TYR A 56 -9.40 -5.54 21.10
C TYR A 56 -8.76 -6.87 21.47
N LYS A 57 -9.44 -7.97 21.14
CA LYS A 57 -8.98 -9.34 21.35
C LYS A 57 -7.75 -9.67 20.51
N VAL A 58 -6.76 -10.32 21.11
CA VAL A 58 -5.50 -10.75 20.51
C VAL A 58 -5.30 -12.22 20.84
N LEU A 59 -5.08 -13.03 19.80
CA LEU A 59 -4.75 -14.44 19.95
C LEU A 59 -3.36 -14.60 20.58
N PRO A 60 -3.08 -15.73 21.26
CA PRO A 60 -1.75 -16.04 21.77
C PRO A 60 -0.66 -15.88 20.69
N PRO A 61 0.57 -15.46 21.04
CA PRO A 61 1.60 -15.07 20.06
C PRO A 61 2.03 -16.20 19.11
N TYR A 62 1.82 -17.46 19.49
CA TYR A 62 2.09 -18.64 18.67
C TYR A 62 1.00 -18.95 17.64
N LEU A 63 -0.07 -18.15 17.53
CA LEU A 63 -1.19 -18.41 16.61
C LEU A 63 -1.67 -17.15 15.89
N ARG A 64 -1.70 -17.17 14.56
CA ARG A 64 -2.17 -16.07 13.71
C ARG A 64 -2.98 -16.59 12.52
N LEU A 65 -3.57 -15.67 11.78
CA LEU A 65 -4.38 -15.92 10.59
C LEU A 65 -3.77 -15.20 9.37
N ILE A 66 -3.81 -15.84 8.21
CA ILE A 66 -3.58 -15.19 6.91
C ILE A 66 -4.76 -15.45 5.97
N GLN A 67 -5.39 -14.39 5.47
CA GLN A 67 -6.39 -14.49 4.41
C GLN A 67 -5.71 -14.26 3.06
N GLY A 68 -5.69 -15.28 2.22
CA GLY A 68 -5.09 -15.22 0.87
C GLY A 68 -6.10 -15.18 -0.27
N ASP A 69 -7.31 -15.69 -0.04
CA ASP A 69 -8.35 -15.78 -1.06
C ASP A 69 -9.20 -14.49 -1.11
N GLY A 70 -9.61 -14.07 -2.31
CA GLY A 70 -10.51 -12.93 -2.52
C GLY A 70 -9.99 -11.56 -2.07
N VAL A 71 -8.71 -11.40 -1.72
CA VAL A 71 -8.14 -10.13 -1.23
C VAL A 71 -7.81 -9.17 -2.39
N ASN A 72 -8.45 -8.00 -2.38
CA ASN A 72 -8.18 -6.87 -3.27
C ASN A 72 -8.33 -5.55 -2.47
N LEU A 73 -8.19 -4.41 -3.14
CA LEU A 73 -8.24 -3.10 -2.48
C LEU A 73 -9.60 -2.85 -1.78
N GLU A 74 -10.70 -3.24 -2.43
CA GLU A 74 -12.05 -3.08 -1.89
C GLU A 74 -12.35 -4.05 -0.74
N SER A 75 -12.05 -5.35 -0.92
CA SER A 75 -12.37 -6.40 0.05
C SER A 75 -11.51 -6.31 1.31
N LEU A 76 -10.26 -5.84 1.20
CA LEU A 76 -9.39 -5.62 2.35
C LEU A 76 -10.04 -4.67 3.37
N GLY A 77 -10.62 -3.56 2.90
CA GLY A 77 -11.31 -2.61 3.77
C GLY A 77 -12.52 -3.22 4.46
N GLN A 78 -13.28 -4.05 3.75
CA GLN A 78 -14.45 -4.76 4.29
C GLN A 78 -14.05 -5.77 5.38
N VAL A 79 -13.02 -6.58 5.12
CA VAL A 79 -12.50 -7.56 6.10
C VAL A 79 -12.01 -6.85 7.37
N LEU A 80 -11.19 -5.80 7.22
CA LEU A 80 -10.67 -5.04 8.36
C LEU A 80 -11.80 -4.42 9.20
N ASN A 81 -12.86 -3.93 8.56
CA ASN A 81 -14.03 -3.41 9.26
C ASN A 81 -14.79 -4.51 10.00
N SER A 82 -14.97 -5.69 9.41
CA SER A 82 -15.61 -6.84 10.06
C SER A 82 -14.80 -7.33 11.27
N VAL A 83 -13.48 -7.44 11.14
CA VAL A 83 -12.56 -7.78 12.25
C VAL A 83 -12.71 -6.77 13.40
N LYS A 84 -12.68 -5.47 13.08
CA LYS A 84 -12.85 -4.40 14.07
C LYS A 84 -14.21 -4.48 14.76
N LYS A 85 -15.31 -4.65 14.01
CA LYS A 85 -16.68 -4.75 14.55
C LYS A 85 -16.86 -5.98 15.44
N ALA A 86 -16.18 -7.07 15.14
CA ALA A 86 -16.18 -8.28 15.96
C ALA A 86 -15.30 -8.17 17.23
N GLY A 87 -14.66 -7.02 17.46
CA GLY A 87 -13.82 -6.77 18.63
C GLY A 87 -12.43 -7.41 18.55
N TRP A 88 -12.01 -7.87 17.37
CA TRP A 88 -10.69 -8.46 17.16
C TRP A 88 -9.67 -7.42 16.71
N SER A 89 -8.42 -7.61 17.15
CA SER A 89 -7.31 -6.78 16.72
C SER A 89 -6.82 -7.19 15.34
N THR A 90 -6.44 -6.22 14.51
CA THR A 90 -5.85 -6.46 13.19
C THR A 90 -4.47 -7.12 13.26
N VAL A 91 -3.80 -7.10 14.43
CA VAL A 91 -2.52 -7.81 14.63
C VAL A 91 -2.64 -9.33 14.49
N ASN A 92 -3.87 -9.87 14.57
CA ASN A 92 -4.12 -11.29 14.41
C ASN A 92 -4.10 -11.73 12.93
N VAL A 93 -4.26 -10.80 11.99
CA VAL A 93 -4.57 -11.11 10.59
C VAL A 93 -3.54 -10.48 9.67
N SER A 94 -3.00 -11.30 8.79
CA SER A 94 -2.19 -10.89 7.64
C SER A 94 -2.93 -11.20 6.34
N PHE A 95 -2.51 -10.60 5.23
CA PHE A 95 -3.20 -10.72 3.96
C PHE A 95 -2.24 -11.08 2.83
N GLY A 96 -2.62 -12.06 2.02
CA GLY A 96 -1.98 -12.34 0.74
C GLY A 96 -2.88 -11.90 -0.40
N SER A 97 -2.33 -11.26 -1.43
CA SER A 97 -3.07 -10.93 -2.66
C SER A 97 -2.21 -11.26 -3.88
N GLY A 98 -2.74 -12.10 -4.76
CA GLY A 98 -2.08 -12.51 -5.99
C GLY A 98 -2.55 -11.67 -7.19
N GLY A 99 -3.45 -12.25 -8.01
CA GLY A 99 -3.88 -11.63 -9.27
C GLY A 99 -4.52 -10.25 -9.11
N ALA A 100 -5.24 -9.97 -8.01
CA ALA A 100 -5.80 -8.64 -7.79
C ALA A 100 -4.73 -7.57 -7.58
N LEU A 101 -3.63 -7.91 -6.90
CA LEU A 101 -2.51 -7.00 -6.66
C LEU A 101 -1.62 -6.84 -7.90
N LEU A 102 -1.39 -7.92 -8.66
CA LEU A 102 -0.35 -7.95 -9.70
C LEU A 102 -0.87 -8.00 -11.14
N GLN A 103 -2.12 -8.39 -11.39
CA GLN A 103 -2.64 -8.63 -12.75
C GLN A 103 -3.93 -7.87 -13.09
N ARG A 104 -4.75 -7.49 -12.11
CA ARG A 104 -6.00 -6.74 -12.33
C ARG A 104 -5.80 -5.23 -12.38
N LEU A 105 -4.61 -4.80 -12.76
CA LEU A 105 -4.24 -3.40 -12.97
C LEU A 105 -3.88 -3.25 -14.45
N ASN A 106 -4.24 -2.12 -15.05
CA ASN A 106 -3.86 -1.80 -16.42
C ASN A 106 -3.37 -0.36 -16.54
N ARG A 107 -2.85 0.00 -17.71
CA ARG A 107 -2.31 1.35 -17.99
C ARG A 107 -3.32 2.46 -17.68
N ASP A 108 -4.60 2.20 -17.88
CA ASP A 108 -5.67 3.17 -17.69
C ASP A 108 -6.11 3.31 -16.22
N THR A 109 -5.76 2.37 -15.33
CA THR A 109 -6.05 2.45 -13.89
C THR A 109 -5.56 3.76 -13.27
N GLN A 110 -4.37 4.22 -13.67
CA GLN A 110 -3.80 5.53 -13.28
C GLN A 110 -3.70 6.51 -14.45
N LYS A 111 -4.34 6.18 -15.59
CA LYS A 111 -4.29 6.96 -16.84
C LYS A 111 -2.86 7.28 -17.32
N CYS A 112 -1.91 6.36 -17.12
CA CYS A 112 -0.51 6.55 -17.50
C CYS A 112 -0.38 6.82 -19.01
N ALA A 113 0.23 7.94 -19.39
CA ALA A 113 0.26 8.40 -20.77
C ALA A 113 1.55 9.15 -21.12
N PHE A 114 2.04 8.93 -22.34
CA PHE A 114 3.12 9.72 -22.95
C PHE A 114 2.54 10.60 -24.07
N LYS A 115 2.92 11.88 -24.11
CA LYS A 115 2.47 12.87 -25.09
C LYS A 115 3.59 13.86 -25.40
N CYS A 116 3.73 14.24 -26.67
CA CYS A 116 4.54 15.38 -27.06
C CYS A 116 3.85 16.67 -26.59
N SER A 117 4.58 17.51 -25.85
CA SER A 117 4.10 18.83 -25.41
C SER A 117 4.83 19.99 -26.07
N HIS A 118 6.00 19.76 -26.69
CA HIS A 118 6.85 20.82 -27.25
C HIS A 118 7.64 20.30 -28.46
N ALA A 119 7.82 21.15 -29.46
CA ALA A 119 8.64 20.87 -30.64
C ALA A 119 9.40 22.12 -31.09
N VAL A 120 10.52 21.93 -31.79
CA VAL A 120 11.22 22.99 -32.50
C VAL A 120 11.05 22.75 -34.01
N VAL A 121 10.34 23.65 -34.68
CA VAL A 121 10.03 23.55 -36.11
C VAL A 121 10.66 24.74 -36.82
N ASN A 122 11.59 24.49 -37.75
CA ASN A 122 12.34 25.53 -38.46
C ASN A 122 12.98 26.56 -37.50
N GLY A 123 13.57 26.07 -36.40
CA GLY A 123 14.19 26.90 -35.36
C GLY A 123 13.22 27.62 -34.43
N LYS A 124 11.91 27.47 -34.61
CA LYS A 124 10.89 28.10 -33.75
C LYS A 124 10.32 27.09 -32.76
N GLN A 125 10.27 27.48 -31.49
CA GLN A 125 9.60 26.73 -30.44
C GLN A 125 8.08 26.76 -30.65
N VAL A 126 7.46 25.59 -30.58
CA VAL A 126 6.01 25.39 -30.75
C VAL A 126 5.50 24.51 -29.62
N ASP A 127 4.48 25.00 -28.92
CA ASP A 127 3.78 24.21 -27.92
C ASP A 127 2.76 23.30 -28.61
N VAL A 128 2.88 22.00 -28.34
CA VAL A 128 2.05 20.96 -28.92
C VAL A 128 1.09 20.45 -27.85
N CYS A 129 -0.16 20.21 -28.22
CA CYS A 129 -1.12 19.60 -27.30
C CYS A 129 -2.19 18.83 -28.04
N LYS A 130 -2.73 17.81 -27.38
CA LYS A 130 -3.95 17.14 -27.81
C LYS A 130 -5.12 17.79 -27.09
N HIS A 131 -6.15 18.20 -27.83
CA HIS A 131 -7.40 18.71 -27.27
C HIS A 131 -8.59 18.14 -28.06
N PRO A 132 -9.01 16.89 -27.75
CA PRO A 132 -10.06 16.24 -28.53
C PRO A 132 -11.43 16.79 -28.17
N ILE A 133 -12.20 17.19 -29.18
CA ILE A 133 -13.53 17.82 -29.03
C ILE A 133 -14.49 16.92 -28.23
N THR A 134 -14.43 15.60 -28.44
CA THR A 134 -15.37 14.64 -27.87
C THR A 134 -14.96 14.11 -26.48
N ASP A 135 -13.78 14.45 -25.97
CA ASP A 135 -13.31 13.96 -24.67
C ASP A 135 -12.35 14.97 -24.00
N PRO A 136 -12.88 16.05 -23.38
CA PRO A 136 -12.07 17.09 -22.78
C PRO A 136 -11.09 16.59 -21.69
N GLN A 137 -11.38 15.45 -21.04
CA GLN A 137 -10.50 14.85 -20.03
C GLN A 137 -9.18 14.33 -20.63
N LYS A 138 -9.10 14.16 -21.95
CA LYS A 138 -7.88 13.78 -22.68
C LYS A 138 -7.08 14.98 -23.18
N THR A 139 -7.36 16.18 -22.69
CA THR A 139 -6.53 17.37 -22.95
C THR A 139 -5.16 17.18 -22.34
N SER A 140 -4.10 17.33 -23.14
CA SER A 140 -2.72 17.24 -22.65
C SER A 140 -2.17 18.62 -22.29
N LYS A 141 -1.20 18.63 -21.37
CA LYS A 141 -0.37 19.80 -21.06
C LYS A 141 0.44 20.26 -22.28
N LYS A 142 0.89 21.52 -22.27
CA LYS A 142 1.57 22.17 -23.39
C LYS A 142 2.93 22.75 -22.99
N GLY A 143 3.83 22.79 -23.97
CA GLY A 143 5.17 23.36 -23.89
C GLY A 143 6.14 22.60 -22.99
N ARG A 144 7.21 23.29 -22.61
CA ARG A 144 8.20 22.78 -21.65
C ARG A 144 7.56 22.74 -20.25
N LEU A 145 7.69 21.62 -19.58
CA LEU A 145 7.06 21.37 -18.28
C LEU A 145 8.09 21.44 -17.15
N CYS A 146 7.63 21.84 -15.97
CA CYS A 146 8.42 21.90 -14.74
C CYS A 146 7.53 21.49 -13.56
N LEU A 147 8.03 20.65 -12.66
CA LEU A 147 7.26 20.17 -11.51
C LEU A 147 7.76 20.84 -10.23
N LEU A 148 6.88 21.55 -9.53
CA LEU A 148 7.24 22.30 -8.33
C LEU A 148 6.44 21.81 -7.12
N ARG A 149 6.95 22.11 -5.91
CA ARG A 149 6.15 22.01 -4.68
C ARG A 149 5.06 23.07 -4.67
N SER A 150 3.90 22.70 -4.14
CA SER A 150 2.77 23.62 -3.97
C SER A 150 2.19 23.49 -2.57
N SER A 151 1.89 24.64 -1.95
CA SER A 151 1.16 24.74 -0.69
C SER A 151 -0.36 24.81 -0.89
N SER A 152 -0.84 25.09 -2.10
CA SER A 152 -2.26 25.26 -2.44
C SER A 152 -2.87 24.06 -3.17
N GLU A 153 -2.04 23.17 -3.70
CA GLU A 153 -2.45 21.91 -4.35
C GLU A 153 -2.02 20.72 -3.48
N ASN A 154 -2.30 19.48 -3.90
CA ASN A 154 -1.97 18.23 -3.20
C ASN A 154 -0.44 17.97 -3.11
N GLY A 155 0.32 18.96 -2.64
CA GLY A 155 1.77 18.98 -2.48
C GLY A 155 2.58 19.41 -3.70
N TYR A 156 1.99 19.45 -4.91
CA TYR A 156 2.70 19.66 -6.17
C TYR A 156 1.89 20.43 -7.20
N ILE A 157 2.57 21.14 -8.10
CA ILE A 157 1.99 21.81 -9.28
C ILE A 157 2.89 21.58 -10.50
N THR A 158 2.29 21.33 -11.67
CA THR A 158 3.03 21.26 -12.94
C THR A 158 2.87 22.56 -13.70
N MET A 159 3.97 23.30 -13.84
CA MET A 159 4.06 24.50 -14.66
C MET A 159 4.17 24.10 -16.14
N GLU A 160 3.47 24.83 -16.99
CA GLU A 160 3.40 24.61 -18.44
C GLU A 160 4.06 25.76 -19.21
N GLU A 161 4.30 25.57 -20.50
CA GLU A 161 4.73 26.64 -21.44
C GLU A 161 6.04 27.32 -20.99
N GLY A 162 6.92 26.59 -20.29
CA GLY A 162 8.21 27.11 -19.82
C GLY A 162 8.13 28.13 -18.70
N ARG A 163 6.99 28.27 -18.02
CA ARG A 163 6.76 29.27 -16.95
C ARG A 163 7.32 28.87 -15.57
N GLY A 164 7.89 27.68 -15.43
CA GLY A 164 8.41 27.17 -14.17
C GLY A 164 9.83 27.67 -13.85
N ASP A 165 10.14 27.72 -12.55
CA ASP A 165 11.48 28.00 -12.03
C ASP A 165 12.32 26.71 -12.08
N LEU A 166 13.25 26.62 -13.03
CA LEU A 166 14.05 25.42 -13.26
C LEU A 166 15.01 25.12 -12.09
N ASP A 167 15.41 26.12 -11.31
CA ASP A 167 16.26 25.91 -10.13
C ASP A 167 15.51 25.21 -8.99
N LYS A 168 14.17 25.19 -9.06
CA LYS A 168 13.27 24.52 -8.12
C LYS A 168 12.58 23.29 -8.70
N ASP A 169 12.90 22.93 -9.95
CA ASP A 169 12.28 21.78 -10.60
C ASP A 169 12.60 20.50 -9.86
N LEU A 170 11.56 19.74 -9.56
CA LEU A 170 11.67 18.43 -8.92
C LEU A 170 12.03 17.33 -9.93
N LEU A 171 11.86 17.60 -11.23
CA LEU A 171 12.34 16.71 -12.28
C LEU A 171 13.84 16.91 -12.46
N ILE A 172 14.59 15.82 -12.34
CA ILE A 172 16.04 15.83 -12.55
C ILE A 172 16.42 14.96 -13.76
N PRO A 173 17.51 15.28 -14.48
CA PRO A 173 18.05 14.39 -15.50
C PRO A 173 18.47 13.06 -14.88
N VAL A 174 17.85 11.96 -15.33
CA VAL A 174 18.23 10.59 -14.92
C VAL A 174 18.97 9.84 -16.02
N PHE A 175 18.81 10.25 -17.28
CA PHE A 175 19.45 9.66 -18.45
C PHE A 175 19.73 10.74 -19.48
N GLU A 176 20.91 10.73 -20.08
CA GLU A 176 21.30 11.67 -21.13
C GLU A 176 22.26 10.99 -22.11
N ASN A 177 21.97 11.12 -23.42
CA ASN A 177 22.86 10.69 -24.51
C ASN A 177 23.41 9.26 -24.40
N GLY A 178 22.59 8.30 -23.97
CA GLY A 178 23.02 6.90 -23.83
C GLY A 178 23.54 6.53 -22.44
N HIS A 179 23.68 7.50 -21.53
CA HIS A 179 24.25 7.30 -20.21
C HIS A 179 23.21 7.50 -19.12
N LEU A 180 23.18 6.57 -18.16
CA LEU A 180 22.41 6.69 -16.92
C LEU A 180 23.16 7.65 -15.98
N LEU A 181 22.51 8.75 -15.59
CA LEU A 181 23.09 9.80 -14.75
C LEU A 181 22.77 9.61 -13.26
N ARG A 182 21.67 8.92 -12.97
CA ARG A 182 21.19 8.71 -11.61
C ARG A 182 20.63 7.31 -11.43
N GLU A 183 21.14 6.62 -10.42
CA GLU A 183 20.58 5.37 -9.92
C GLU A 183 19.94 5.57 -8.55
N TYR A 184 19.00 4.69 -8.24
CA TYR A 184 18.35 4.65 -6.93
C TYR A 184 18.34 3.23 -6.42
N THR A 185 18.73 3.07 -5.17
CA THR A 185 18.56 1.82 -4.43
C THR A 185 17.08 1.59 -4.11
N PHE A 186 16.73 0.33 -3.87
CA PHE A 186 15.36 0.00 -3.50
C PHE A 186 14.97 0.59 -2.13
N ASP A 187 15.93 0.72 -1.21
CA ASP A 187 15.68 1.31 0.11
C ASP A 187 15.43 2.83 0.03
N GLU A 188 16.14 3.56 -0.85
CA GLU A 188 15.82 4.97 -1.11
C GLU A 188 14.42 5.15 -1.71
N ILE A 189 13.96 4.19 -2.52
CA ILE A 189 12.60 4.22 -3.09
C ILE A 189 11.56 3.94 -1.99
N ARG A 190 11.80 2.93 -1.15
CA ARG A 190 10.94 2.62 0.00
C ARG A 190 10.82 3.80 0.95
N GLU A 191 11.93 4.43 1.31
CA GLU A 191 11.94 5.59 2.20
C GLU A 191 11.17 6.78 1.59
N ARG A 192 11.28 7.01 0.28
CA ARG A 192 10.49 8.07 -0.39
C ARG A 192 9.00 7.76 -0.43
N ALA A 193 8.62 6.51 -0.65
CA ALA A 193 7.22 6.07 -0.76
C ALA A 193 6.53 5.84 0.60
N GLU A 194 7.28 5.86 1.70
CA GLU A 194 6.78 5.60 3.04
C GLU A 194 5.72 6.62 3.47
N LEU A 195 4.71 6.14 4.20
CA LEU A 195 3.59 6.97 4.64
C LEU A 195 4.06 8.02 5.65
N PRO A 196 3.61 9.30 5.54
CA PRO A 196 3.99 10.35 6.47
C PRO A 196 3.72 9.97 7.94
N GLU A 197 2.63 9.26 8.21
CA GLU A 197 2.27 8.76 9.54
C GLU A 197 3.32 7.79 10.09
N LEU A 198 3.82 6.88 9.26
CA LEU A 198 4.82 5.89 9.65
C LEU A 198 6.20 6.52 9.87
N LYS A 199 6.56 7.51 9.04
CA LYS A 199 7.77 8.31 9.26
C LYS A 199 7.74 9.00 10.62
N ARG A 200 6.64 9.69 10.94
CA ARG A 200 6.46 10.36 12.23
C ARG A 200 6.60 9.40 13.42
N LEU A 201 6.02 8.19 13.31
CA LEU A 201 6.13 7.18 14.38
C LEU A 201 7.56 6.66 14.57
N ARG A 202 8.31 6.48 13.46
CA ARG A 202 9.72 6.05 13.51
C ARG A 202 10.57 7.09 14.24
N ASP A 203 10.37 8.38 13.96
CA ASP A 203 11.11 9.47 14.59
C ASP A 203 10.85 9.56 16.11
N VAL A 204 9.61 9.35 16.54
CA VAL A 204 9.24 9.33 17.96
C VAL A 204 9.91 8.15 18.68
N ASN A 205 9.87 6.96 18.09
CA ASN A 205 10.50 5.78 18.68
C ASN A 205 12.03 5.90 18.75
N PHE A 206 12.66 6.53 17.76
CA PHE A 206 14.09 6.82 17.78
C PHE A 206 14.47 7.77 18.92
N LYS A 207 13.69 8.85 19.12
CA LYS A 207 13.91 9.80 20.23
C LYS A 207 13.72 9.16 21.61
N ASN A 208 12.75 8.24 21.74
CA ASN A 208 12.50 7.55 23.01
C ASN A 208 13.61 6.55 23.35
N SER A 209 14.17 5.86 22.34
CA SER A 209 15.30 4.93 22.54
C SER A 209 16.62 5.63 22.84
N SER A 210 16.87 6.80 22.24
CA SER A 210 18.05 7.61 22.55
C SER A 210 18.00 8.28 23.93
N ASN A 211 16.81 8.50 24.50
CA ASN A 211 16.64 9.08 25.84
C ASN A 211 16.57 8.03 26.97
N SER A 212 16.55 6.74 26.62
CA SER A 212 16.56 5.61 27.56
C SER A 212 17.89 4.85 27.57
N SER A 213 18.91 5.43 26.93
CA SER A 213 20.33 5.02 26.96
C SER A 213 21.12 5.99 27.82
#